data_AF-A0A4U0F5S8-F1
#
_entry.id   AF-A0A4U0F5S8-F1
#
_cell.length_a   1.000
_cell.length_b   1.000
_cell.length_c   1.000
_cell.angle_alpha   90.00
_cell.angle_beta   90.00
_cell.angle_gamma   90.00
#
_symmetry.space_group_name_H-M   'P 1'
#
loop_
_entity.id
_entity.type
_entity.pdbx_description
1 polymer ?
#
loop_
_entity_poly.entity_id
_entity_poly.type
_entity_poly.pdbx_seq_one_letter_code
_entity_poly.pdbx_strand_id
1 'polypeptide(L)'
;MSLITNAYGNWLTSMKWDYNATLRRHFAITEFNIHPLMDNLIKYKSINKLFCCIEEDRNDNMTHLHLLIDTNASYSKERLSKEIGVNKKTVSYLDRINDINQIGHYVTKDFWKRTSFYDIRFK
;
A
#
# COMPACT_ATOMS: atom_id res chain seq x y z
N MET A 1 3.68 15.47 -13.07
CA MET A 1 3.18 15.21 -11.70
C MET A 1 2.86 16.53 -11.05
N SER A 2 1.80 16.60 -10.23
CA SER A 2 1.44 17.82 -9.50
C SER A 2 2.48 18.15 -8.41
N LEU A 3 2.56 19.43 -8.01
CA LEU A 3 3.45 19.86 -6.92
C LEU A 3 3.14 19.13 -5.60
N ILE A 4 1.85 18.84 -5.36
CA ILE A 4 1.37 18.10 -4.19
C ILE A 4 1.83 16.63 -4.22
N THR A 5 1.70 15.97 -5.37
CA THR A 5 2.19 14.59 -5.58
C THR A 5 3.68 14.49 -5.28
N ASN A 6 4.48 15.43 -5.79
CA ASN A 6 5.92 15.42 -5.56
C ASN A 6 6.28 15.69 -4.11
N ALA A 7 5.61 16.65 -3.46
CA ALA A 7 5.86 16.96 -2.05
C ALA A 7 5.51 15.78 -1.13
N TYR A 8 4.34 15.14 -1.34
CA TYR A 8 3.93 13.99 -0.55
C TYR A 8 4.79 12.75 -0.84
N GLY A 9 5.16 12.55 -2.10
CA GLY A 9 6.12 11.51 -2.50
C GLY A 9 7.44 11.68 -1.76
N ASN A 10 8.05 12.87 -1.81
CA ASN A 10 9.30 13.17 -1.10
C ASN A 10 9.18 12.99 0.42
N TRP A 11 8.04 13.35 1.00
CA TRP A 11 7.80 13.14 2.41
C TRP A 11 7.71 11.64 2.75
N LEU A 12 7.00 10.84 1.94
CA LEU A 12 6.97 9.38 2.11
C LEU A 12 8.36 8.75 1.96
N THR A 13 9.18 9.22 1.02
CA THR A 13 10.54 8.68 0.81
C THR A 13 11.51 9.06 1.90
N SER A 14 11.23 10.10 2.68
CA SER A 14 12.01 10.45 3.87
C SER A 14 11.88 9.44 5.01
N MET A 15 10.89 8.54 4.95
CA MET A 15 10.67 7.51 5.95
C MET A 15 11.23 6.14 5.52
N LYS A 16 11.62 5.32 6.49
CA LYS A 16 11.99 3.92 6.27
C LYS A 16 10.76 3.09 5.88
N TRP A 17 10.87 2.28 4.85
CA TRP A 17 9.89 1.25 4.46
C TRP A 17 10.63 -0.01 4.06
N ASP A 18 10.13 -1.18 4.47
CA ASP A 18 10.80 -2.47 4.26
C ASP A 18 10.21 -3.22 3.06
N TYR A 19 8.89 -3.13 2.87
CA TYR A 19 8.18 -3.85 1.81
C TYR A 19 7.19 -2.97 1.07
N ASN A 20 7.05 -3.24 -0.22
CA ASN A 20 5.96 -2.77 -1.07
C ASN A 20 5.12 -3.97 -1.51
N ALA A 21 3.80 -3.88 -1.35
CA ALA A 21 2.87 -4.89 -1.78
C ALA A 21 1.81 -4.29 -2.72
N THR A 22 1.33 -5.10 -3.65
CA THR A 22 0.19 -4.77 -4.50
C THR A 22 -0.90 -5.81 -4.27
N LEU A 23 -2.08 -5.36 -3.85
CA LEU A 23 -3.25 -6.21 -3.65
C LEU A 23 -4.27 -5.99 -4.76
N ARG A 24 -4.68 -7.06 -5.41
CA ARG A 24 -5.71 -7.08 -6.46
C ARG A 24 -6.80 -8.06 -6.09
N ARG A 25 -8.05 -7.63 -6.15
CA ARG A 25 -9.22 -8.48 -5.88
C ARG A 25 -10.01 -8.71 -7.16
N HIS A 26 -10.89 -9.71 -7.13
CA HIS A 26 -11.86 -9.94 -8.21
C HIS A 26 -13.01 -8.92 -8.23
N PHE A 27 -12.96 -7.91 -7.36
CA PHE A 27 -13.86 -6.76 -7.33
C PHE A 27 -13.07 -5.51 -6.91
N ALA A 28 -13.57 -4.33 -7.26
CA ALA A 28 -12.89 -3.07 -6.94
C ALA A 28 -12.68 -2.91 -5.43
N ILE A 29 -11.46 -2.53 -5.05
CA ILE A 29 -11.14 -2.07 -3.70
C ILE A 29 -11.65 -0.64 -3.54
N THR A 30 -12.38 -0.38 -2.47
CA THR A 30 -12.83 0.98 -2.10
C THR A 30 -12.25 1.38 -0.75
N GLU A 31 -12.39 2.66 -0.39
CA GLU A 31 -11.99 3.19 0.92
C GLU A 31 -12.55 2.36 2.08
N PHE A 32 -13.81 1.93 2.00
CA PHE A 32 -14.48 1.13 3.03
C PHE A 32 -13.80 -0.22 3.26
N ASN A 33 -13.23 -0.80 2.20
CA ASN A 33 -12.56 -2.09 2.29
C ASN A 33 -11.13 -1.97 2.81
N ILE A 34 -10.52 -0.79 2.78
CA ILE A 34 -9.12 -0.61 3.17
C ILE A 34 -8.96 -0.52 4.68
N HIS A 35 -9.84 0.22 5.36
CA HIS A 35 -9.70 0.43 6.80
C HIS A 35 -9.60 -0.90 7.58
N PRO A 36 -10.46 -1.91 7.34
CA PRO A 36 -10.33 -3.20 8.00
C PRO A 36 -9.00 -3.93 7.69
N LEU A 37 -8.48 -3.82 6.47
CA LEU A 37 -7.21 -4.44 6.08
C LEU A 37 -6.03 -3.81 6.83
N MET A 38 -6.01 -2.47 6.89
CA MET A 38 -5.01 -1.74 7.64
C MET A 38 -5.13 -1.97 9.15
N ASP A 39 -6.36 -2.03 9.68
CA ASP A 39 -6.64 -2.31 11.10
C ASP A 39 -6.13 -3.68 11.50
N ASN A 40 -6.35 -4.69 10.64
CA ASN A 40 -5.85 -6.03 10.91
C ASN A 40 -4.33 -6.06 10.94
N LEU A 41 -3.67 -5.39 9.99
CA LEU A 41 -2.22 -5.42 9.86
C LEU A 41 -1.50 -4.61 10.95
N ILE A 42 -1.96 -3.40 11.29
CA ILE A 42 -1.30 -2.52 12.26
C ILE A 42 -1.31 -3.07 13.70
N LYS A 43 -2.26 -3.96 14.02
CA LYS A 43 -2.36 -4.63 15.33
C LYS A 43 -1.13 -5.49 15.63
N TYR A 44 -0.50 -6.09 14.61
CA TYR A 44 0.65 -6.97 14.81
C TYR A 44 1.86 -6.20 15.34
N LYS A 45 2.52 -6.73 16.37
CA LYS A 45 3.73 -6.11 16.98
C LYS A 45 4.90 -6.00 16.00
N SER A 46 4.88 -6.77 14.91
CA SER A 46 5.90 -6.70 13.88
C SER A 46 5.78 -5.47 12.99
N ILE A 47 4.62 -4.83 12.94
CA ILE A 47 4.36 -3.68 12.07
C ILE A 47 4.57 -2.40 12.88
N ASN A 48 5.37 -1.49 12.34
CA ASN A 48 5.65 -0.18 12.95
C ASN A 48 4.75 0.91 12.33
N LYS A 49 4.62 0.90 11.00
CA LYS A 49 3.74 1.81 10.26
C LYS A 49 3.33 1.21 8.92
N LEU A 50 2.21 1.70 8.40
CA LEU A 50 1.64 1.30 7.12
C LEU A 50 1.27 2.55 6.33
N PHE A 51 1.48 2.51 5.03
CA PHE A 51 0.88 3.47 4.10
C PHE A 51 0.16 2.70 3.01
N CYS A 52 -0.97 3.23 2.53
CA CYS A 52 -1.67 2.63 1.41
C CYS A 52 -2.24 3.67 0.45
N CYS A 53 -2.48 3.26 -0.79
CA CYS A 53 -3.26 4.03 -1.75
C CYS A 53 -4.01 3.14 -2.75
N ILE A 54 -5.15 3.64 -3.23
CA ILE A 54 -5.90 3.05 -4.34
C ILE A 54 -5.45 3.69 -5.64
N GLU A 55 -5.22 2.83 -6.63
CA GLU A 55 -5.10 3.23 -8.02
C GLU A 55 -6.13 2.50 -8.88
N GLU A 56 -6.61 3.17 -9.91
CA GLU A 56 -7.39 2.55 -10.97
C GLU A 56 -6.47 1.80 -11.93
N ASP A 57 -6.89 0.61 -12.32
CA ASP A 57 -6.26 -0.09 -13.43
C ASP A 57 -6.57 0.64 -14.74
N ARG A 58 -5.64 0.55 -15.71
CA ARG A 58 -5.72 1.35 -16.95
C ARG A 58 -6.83 0.91 -17.91
N ASN A 59 -7.27 -0.34 -17.83
CA ASN A 59 -8.02 -1.02 -18.88
C ASN A 59 -9.37 -1.57 -18.41
N ASP A 60 -9.69 -1.48 -17.12
CA ASP A 60 -10.96 -1.88 -16.54
C ASP A 60 -11.35 -0.92 -15.40
N ASN A 61 -12.62 -0.95 -14.99
CA ASN A 61 -13.10 -0.16 -13.84
C ASN A 61 -12.66 -0.79 -12.50
N MET A 62 -11.56 -1.54 -12.50
CA MET A 62 -11.02 -2.19 -11.31
C MET A 62 -9.99 -1.29 -10.65
N THR A 63 -9.76 -1.56 -9.38
CA THR A 63 -8.78 -0.84 -8.60
C THR A 63 -7.86 -1.83 -7.89
N HIS A 64 -6.63 -1.40 -7.66
CA HIS A 64 -5.66 -2.11 -6.86
C HIS A 64 -5.13 -1.24 -5.72
N LEU A 65 -4.71 -1.91 -4.66
CA LEU A 65 -4.15 -1.29 -3.48
C LEU A 65 -2.64 -1.42 -3.52
N HIS A 66 -1.93 -0.31 -3.41
CA HIS A 66 -0.52 -0.30 -3.03
C HIS A 66 -0.41 -0.18 -1.50
N LEU A 67 0.51 -0.95 -0.92
CA LEU A 67 0.73 -1.00 0.51
C LEU A 67 2.23 -0.96 0.79
N LEU A 68 2.67 0.06 1.52
CA LEU A 68 4.01 0.16 2.07
C LEU A 68 3.99 -0.27 3.53
N ILE A 69 4.99 -1.06 3.91
CA ILE A 69 5.07 -1.69 5.22
C ILE A 69 6.43 -1.41 5.82
N ASP A 70 6.46 -0.81 7.01
CA ASP A 70 7.62 -0.77 7.89
C ASP A 70 7.46 -1.85 8.97
N THR A 71 8.45 -2.73 9.07
CA THR A 71 8.38 -3.89 9.93
C THR A 71 9.76 -4.30 10.44
N ASN A 72 9.79 -4.92 11.62
CA ASN A 72 10.97 -5.59 12.17
C ASN A 72 11.01 -7.11 11.86
N ALA A 73 10.12 -7.60 10.99
CA ALA A 73 10.02 -9.02 10.66
C ALA A 73 10.04 -9.25 9.13
N SER A 74 10.44 -10.46 8.73
CA SER A 74 10.35 -10.87 7.34
C SER A 74 8.90 -11.21 6.96
N TYR A 75 8.46 -10.69 5.81
CA TYR A 75 7.14 -10.96 5.24
C TYR A 75 7.23 -11.81 3.97
N SER A 76 6.31 -12.76 3.86
CA SER A 76 5.99 -13.49 2.64
C SER A 76 4.54 -13.21 2.23
N LYS A 77 4.15 -13.54 1.00
CA LYS A 77 2.78 -13.35 0.52
C LYS A 77 1.77 -14.12 1.38
N GLU A 78 2.13 -15.32 1.82
CA GLU A 78 1.33 -16.17 2.70
C GLU A 78 1.06 -15.47 4.03
N ARG A 79 2.13 -15.03 4.70
CA ARG A 79 2.04 -14.32 5.97
C ARG A 79 1.20 -13.05 5.85
N LEU A 80 1.51 -12.22 4.85
CA LEU A 80 0.78 -10.98 4.61
C LEU A 80 -0.71 -11.25 4.38
N SER A 81 -1.04 -12.22 3.53
CA SER A 81 -2.44 -12.57 3.24
C SER A 81 -3.20 -13.05 4.49
N LYS A 82 -2.53 -13.83 5.35
CA LYS A 82 -3.11 -14.32 6.60
C LYS A 82 -3.35 -13.19 7.60
N GLU A 83 -2.37 -12.30 7.78
CA GLU A 83 -2.47 -11.19 8.73
C GLU A 83 -3.47 -10.11 8.29
N ILE A 84 -3.59 -9.87 6.98
CA ILE A 84 -4.60 -8.97 6.42
C ILE A 84 -6.00 -9.60 6.42
N GLY A 85 -6.09 -10.93 6.37
CA GLY A 85 -7.37 -11.67 6.31
C GLY A 85 -7.92 -11.82 4.89
N VAL A 86 -7.05 -11.97 3.89
CA VAL A 86 -7.42 -12.14 2.48
C VAL A 86 -6.84 -13.43 1.90
N ASN A 87 -7.35 -13.85 0.74
CA ASN A 87 -6.76 -14.98 0.02
C ASN A 87 -5.33 -14.63 -0.44
N LYS A 88 -4.40 -15.58 -0.36
CA LYS A 88 -3.02 -15.42 -0.87
C LYS A 88 -2.96 -14.86 -2.29
N LYS A 89 -3.88 -15.29 -3.19
CA LYS A 89 -3.94 -14.82 -4.59
C LYS A 89 -4.24 -13.32 -4.71
N THR A 90 -4.80 -12.71 -3.67
CA THR A 90 -5.03 -11.27 -3.62
C THR A 90 -3.73 -10.48 -3.53
N VAL A 91 -2.67 -11.05 -2.95
CA VAL A 91 -1.34 -10.41 -2.89
C VAL A 91 -0.60 -10.69 -4.19
N SER A 92 -0.78 -9.82 -5.18
CA SER A 92 -0.17 -9.95 -6.50
C SER A 92 1.34 -9.78 -6.44
N TYR A 93 1.82 -8.79 -5.70
CA TYR A 93 3.24 -8.49 -5.54
C TYR A 93 3.56 -8.21 -4.07
N LEU A 94 4.77 -8.59 -3.66
CA LEU A 94 5.36 -8.30 -2.36
C LEU A 94 6.87 -8.33 -2.53
N ASP A 95 7.49 -7.17 -2.53
CA ASP A 95 8.92 -7.00 -2.78
C ASP A 95 9.55 -6.18 -1.67
N ARG A 96 10.82 -6.48 -1.37
CA ARG A 96 11.62 -5.64 -0.47
C ARG A 96 11.97 -4.34 -1.17
N ILE A 97 11.93 -3.26 -0.41
CA ILE A 97 12.28 -1.93 -0.90
C ILE A 97 13.79 -1.76 -0.78
N ASN A 98 14.47 -1.76 -1.93
CA ASN A 98 15.90 -1.45 -2.01
C ASN A 98 16.16 0.01 -2.40
N ASP A 99 15.22 0.63 -3.12
CA ASP A 99 15.27 2.03 -3.53
C ASP A 99 13.93 2.70 -3.21
N ILE A 100 13.93 3.53 -2.17
CA ILE A 100 12.70 4.17 -1.70
C ILE A 100 12.22 5.28 -2.65
N ASN A 101 13.14 5.94 -3.37
CA ASN A 101 12.80 7.10 -4.19
C ASN A 101 11.89 6.72 -5.35
N GLN A 102 12.14 5.57 -5.98
CA GLN A 102 11.28 5.05 -7.03
C GLN A 102 9.87 4.73 -6.52
N ILE A 103 9.74 4.27 -5.29
CA ILE A 103 8.47 3.79 -4.74
C ILE A 103 7.58 4.94 -4.28
N GLY A 104 8.12 5.95 -3.61
CA GLY A 104 7.32 7.08 -3.13
C GLY A 104 6.65 7.86 -4.26
N HIS A 105 7.36 8.10 -5.37
CA HIS A 105 6.77 8.70 -6.57
C HIS A 105 5.79 7.76 -7.27
N TYR A 106 6.06 6.45 -7.27
CA TYR A 106 5.18 5.47 -7.88
C TYR A 106 3.82 5.39 -7.17
N VAL A 107 3.78 5.35 -5.83
CA VAL A 107 2.52 5.24 -5.07
C VAL A 107 1.73 6.55 -4.96
N THR A 108 2.36 7.68 -5.26
CA THR A 108 1.70 9.00 -5.21
C THR A 108 1.24 9.51 -6.58
N LYS A 109 1.61 8.80 -7.67
CA LYS A 109 1.44 9.27 -9.06
C LYS A 109 0.01 9.69 -9.42
N ASP A 110 -0.96 9.06 -8.75
CA ASP A 110 -2.38 9.25 -9.05
C ASP A 110 -3.10 10.14 -8.06
N PHE A 111 -2.47 10.66 -7.00
CA PHE A 111 -3.12 11.45 -5.92
C PHE A 111 -3.96 12.66 -6.38
N TRP A 112 -3.78 13.11 -7.62
CA TRP A 112 -4.56 14.19 -8.22
C TRP A 112 -5.90 13.73 -8.83
N LYS A 113 -6.14 12.41 -8.91
CA LYS A 113 -7.39 11.83 -9.42
C LYS A 113 -8.44 11.80 -8.31
N ARG A 114 -9.70 12.02 -8.69
CA ARG A 114 -10.85 12.02 -7.76
C ARG A 114 -11.06 10.68 -7.05
N THR A 115 -10.61 9.59 -7.64
CA THR A 115 -10.75 8.22 -7.13
C THR A 115 -9.58 7.77 -6.26
N SER A 116 -8.61 8.65 -6.02
CA SER A 116 -7.48 8.36 -5.16
C SER A 116 -7.88 8.45 -3.69
N PHE A 117 -7.87 7.30 -3.06
CA PHE A 117 -7.85 7.18 -1.61
C PHE A 117 -6.43 6.84 -1.17
N TYR A 118 -5.95 7.45 -0.09
CA TYR A 118 -4.73 7.06 0.57
C TYR A 118 -4.85 7.28 2.07
N ASP A 119 -4.16 6.44 2.84
CA ASP A 119 -4.12 6.54 4.30
C ASP A 119 -2.73 6.12 4.80
N ILE A 120 -2.31 6.70 5.93
CA ILE A 120 -1.08 6.34 6.62
C ILE A 120 -1.39 6.11 8.09
N ARG A 121 -0.88 5.01 8.63
CA ARG A 121 -1.08 4.62 10.01
C ARG A 121 0.23 4.38 10.70
N PHE A 122 0.37 5.05 11.83
CA PHE A 122 1.45 4.86 12.77
C PHE A 122 0.92 4.02 13.93
N LYS A 123 1.80 3.18 14.47
CA LYS A 123 1.53 2.44 15.70
C LYS A 123 1.82 3.29 16.92
#